data_AF-A0A2E7L609-F1
#
_entry.id   AF-A0A2E7L609-F1
#
_cell.length_a   1.000
_cell.length_b   1.000
_cell.length_c   1.000
_cell.angle_alpha   90.00
_cell.angle_beta   90.00
_cell.angle_gamma   90.00
#
_symmetry.space_group_name_H-M   'P 1'
#
loop_
_entity.id
_entity.type
_entity.pdbx_description
1 polymer ?
#
loop_
_entity_poly.entity_id
_entity_poly.type
_entity_poly.pdbx_seq_one_letter_code
_entity_poly.pdbx_strand_id
1 'polypeptide(L)'
;MSARLVSIAAALLLTVTVGCDSAVEVGNRKVLTEQSVYDANHVTPRLTADGDTPDRMLGAIIPVGRQIWFFKIVGAQTAVAAQEAGWQQFVASLQFSGDASPQPTWTLPAGWAQAPSADSAPGGMVTRFATIRIDGPGSLEMSVTQLPAPRGAPQSAVLMNVNRWRGQLQLPLLKNKFWLAETTKQTDISASEKLAALRVTLVDLAGTRDPSGGGPMMAGQRPAGRPATGGPGGPRPAASDPGFTYTKPESWQPGRTSSIRRAAFTVSAGGQAVEITVFQLPASGLLANVSRWAGQIGMEPLTGEDQLAQVTSDLPVGDLVATYVELKGTQDRVTLAAILPDRRQPQMAWFFKLSGPAGSAPLALAEKANFRSFVQSVVIGGSARPPAARPPTNRPATARPPANRPASAANPGFRYTQPAGWQAGRTSSIRRAAFKVSSGGQEVEITVFKLPASGLLPNVSRWAGQIGGKPLTSEAQLAEVVSDLPVGNQVAKFVELVGTEKRVTLAAILPDRQEPQMAWFFKLSGPAGSAPLAQREKAKFRQFVQSVQLGPE
;
A
#
# COMPACT_ATOMS: atom_id res chain seq x y z
N MET A 1 11.68 88.53 -7.44
CA MET A 1 10.42 88.45 -6.68
C MET A 1 9.57 87.38 -7.37
N SER A 2 9.58 86.15 -6.86
CA SER A 2 8.42 85.49 -6.20
C SER A 2 7.36 85.05 -7.24
N ALA A 3 6.93 83.80 -7.40
CA ALA A 3 6.82 82.69 -6.46
C ALA A 3 6.82 81.33 -7.19
N ARG A 4 7.01 80.28 -6.37
CA ARG A 4 7.22 78.87 -6.68
C ARG A 4 5.98 78.18 -7.26
N LEU A 5 6.16 77.34 -8.29
CA LEU A 5 5.21 76.30 -8.71
C LEU A 5 5.67 74.96 -8.13
N VAL A 6 4.78 74.32 -7.37
CA VAL A 6 4.95 73.00 -6.73
C VAL A 6 3.91 72.06 -7.35
N SER A 7 4.40 70.92 -7.86
CA SER A 7 3.81 69.56 -8.01
C SER A 7 2.41 69.41 -8.64
N ILE A 8 2.10 68.39 -9.46
CA ILE A 8 2.11 66.96 -9.15
C ILE A 8 2.25 66.16 -10.46
N ALA A 9 3.28 65.32 -10.56
CA ALA A 9 3.34 64.23 -11.53
C ALA A 9 2.78 62.97 -10.87
N ALA A 10 1.67 62.43 -11.40
CA ALA A 10 1.11 61.17 -10.96
C ALA A 10 1.95 60.01 -11.51
N ALA A 11 2.82 59.45 -10.68
CA ALA A 11 3.47 58.17 -10.94
C ALA A 11 2.46 57.05 -10.68
N LEU A 12 2.07 56.35 -11.74
CA LEU A 12 1.29 55.11 -11.68
C LEU A 12 2.19 54.03 -11.04
N LEU A 13 2.07 53.84 -9.73
CA LEU A 13 2.65 52.69 -9.04
C LEU A 13 1.85 51.44 -9.48
N LEU A 14 2.44 50.61 -10.34
CA LEU A 14 1.96 49.25 -10.54
C LEU A 14 2.33 48.46 -9.26
N THR A 15 1.41 48.44 -8.30
CA THR A 15 1.47 47.51 -7.18
C THR A 15 1.25 46.10 -7.71
N VAL A 16 2.34 45.35 -7.90
CA VAL A 16 2.26 43.88 -7.96
C VAL A 16 1.82 43.44 -6.57
N THR A 17 0.52 43.22 -6.40
CA THR A 17 -0.01 42.50 -5.25
C THR A 17 0.53 41.07 -5.35
N VAL A 18 1.62 40.78 -4.64
CA VAL A 18 2.01 39.40 -4.36
C VAL A 18 0.90 38.82 -3.50
N GLY A 19 -0.03 38.13 -4.15
CA GLY A 19 -1.11 37.44 -3.48
C GLY A 19 -0.53 36.46 -2.45
N CYS A 20 -1.09 36.45 -1.26
CA CYS A 20 -0.89 35.41 -0.24
C CYS A 20 -1.56 34.09 -0.70
N ASP A 21 -1.25 33.62 -1.91
CA ASP A 21 -1.77 32.38 -2.45
C ASP A 21 -0.81 31.23 -2.13
N SER A 22 -1.33 30.21 -1.46
CA SER A 22 -0.58 29.04 -0.98
C SER A 22 -0.09 28.12 -2.10
N ALA A 23 -0.33 28.48 -3.37
CA ALA A 23 0.12 27.76 -4.55
C ALA A 23 0.28 28.72 -5.73
N VAL A 24 1.36 28.52 -6.51
CA VAL A 24 1.56 29.23 -7.79
C VAL A 24 1.10 28.32 -8.93
N GLU A 25 0.34 28.88 -9.86
CA GLU A 25 -0.05 28.19 -11.09
C GLU A 25 1.09 28.28 -12.11
N VAL A 26 1.61 27.13 -12.53
CA VAL A 26 2.53 27.02 -13.67
C VAL A 26 1.88 26.07 -14.68
N GLY A 27 1.20 26.65 -15.67
CA GLY A 27 0.29 25.91 -16.56
C GLY A 27 -0.89 25.30 -15.78
N ASN A 28 -1.38 24.13 -16.18
CA ASN A 28 -2.53 23.47 -15.53
C ASN A 28 -2.19 22.73 -14.21
N ARG A 29 -1.10 23.09 -13.52
CA ARG A 29 -0.65 22.41 -12.30
C ARG A 29 -0.41 23.42 -11.17
N LYS A 30 -1.06 23.17 -10.03
CA LYS A 30 -0.76 23.85 -8.76
C LYS A 30 0.52 23.28 -8.13
N VAL A 31 1.50 24.14 -7.92
CA VAL A 31 2.77 23.81 -7.26
C VAL A 31 2.80 24.54 -5.90
N LEU A 32 3.12 23.80 -4.84
CA LEU A 32 3.31 24.37 -3.49
C LEU A 32 4.52 25.31 -3.51
N THR A 33 4.40 26.46 -2.87
CA THR A 33 5.51 27.40 -2.67
C THR A 33 6.35 27.01 -1.46
N GLU A 34 7.61 27.44 -1.42
CA GLU A 34 8.50 27.29 -0.25
C GLU A 34 7.86 27.80 1.02
N GLN A 35 7.24 28.99 0.96
CA GLN A 35 6.51 29.57 2.08
C GLN A 35 5.32 28.71 2.51
N SER A 36 4.53 28.15 1.58
CA SER A 36 3.40 27.27 1.93
C SER A 36 3.85 25.95 2.57
N VAL A 37 5.02 25.43 2.18
CA VAL A 37 5.62 24.24 2.80
C VAL A 37 6.11 24.61 4.20
N TYR A 38 6.82 25.73 4.34
CA TYR A 38 7.30 26.24 5.62
C TYR A 38 6.15 26.49 6.61
N ASP A 39 5.10 27.22 6.21
CA ASP A 39 3.94 27.56 7.04
C ASP A 39 3.15 26.31 7.48
N ALA A 40 3.04 25.31 6.59
CA ALA A 40 2.41 24.03 6.91
C ALA A 40 3.24 23.17 7.89
N ASN A 41 4.52 23.48 8.08
CA ASN A 41 5.43 22.75 8.97
C ASN A 41 5.69 23.50 10.28
N HIS A 42 5.62 24.83 10.24
CA HIS A 42 5.93 25.73 11.35
C HIS A 42 4.67 26.49 11.73
N VAL A 43 3.68 25.76 12.26
CA VAL A 43 2.48 26.40 12.80
C VAL A 43 2.88 27.06 14.12
N THR A 44 3.13 28.38 14.08
CA THR A 44 3.10 29.21 15.29
C THR A 44 1.79 28.89 16.00
N PRO A 45 1.79 28.56 17.32
CA PRO A 45 0.58 28.13 18.01
C PRO A 45 -0.56 29.12 17.74
N ARG A 46 -1.52 28.72 16.93
CA ARG A 46 -2.74 29.47 16.68
C ARG A 46 -3.89 28.58 17.09
N LEU A 47 -4.73 29.13 17.96
CA LEU A 47 -6.07 28.61 18.19
C LEU A 47 -6.76 28.53 16.83
N THR A 48 -7.42 27.42 16.51
CA THR A 48 -8.36 27.41 15.39
C THR A 48 -9.48 28.42 15.68
N ALA A 49 -10.21 28.85 14.65
CA ALA A 49 -11.35 29.75 14.80
C ALA A 49 -12.41 29.23 15.80
N ASP A 50 -12.40 27.93 16.08
CA ASP A 50 -13.31 27.22 16.98
C ASP A 50 -12.73 26.95 18.39
N GLY A 51 -11.52 27.44 18.69
CA GLY A 51 -10.88 27.31 20.01
C GLY A 51 -10.13 25.99 20.25
N ASP A 52 -10.03 25.10 19.25
CA ASP A 52 -9.25 23.88 19.32
C ASP A 52 -7.76 24.14 19.02
N THR A 53 -6.86 23.44 19.73
CA THR A 53 -5.42 23.46 19.40
C THR A 53 -5.12 22.39 18.34
N PRO A 54 -4.31 22.66 17.31
CA PRO A 54 -3.86 21.65 16.35
C PRO A 54 -3.25 20.44 17.06
N ASP A 55 -3.12 19.30 16.36
CA ASP A 55 -2.29 18.20 16.82
C ASP A 55 -0.84 18.42 16.36
N ARG A 56 0.12 18.02 17.19
CA ARG A 56 1.56 18.01 16.85
C ARG A 56 2.08 16.58 16.84
N MET A 57 3.03 16.31 15.97
CA MET A 57 3.72 15.04 15.85
C MET A 57 5.22 15.25 15.93
N LEU A 58 5.86 14.56 16.88
CA LEU A 58 7.31 14.43 16.96
C LEU A 58 7.68 13.00 16.53
N GLY A 59 8.64 12.89 15.61
CA GLY A 59 9.09 11.61 15.08
C GLY A 59 10.60 11.53 14.89
N ALA A 60 11.17 10.34 15.08
CA ALA A 60 12.56 10.03 14.76
C ALA A 60 12.62 8.80 13.86
N ILE A 61 13.39 8.90 12.78
CA ILE A 61 13.60 7.84 11.79
C ILE A 61 15.09 7.51 11.75
N ILE A 62 15.43 6.25 12.03
CA ILE A 62 16.82 5.80 12.20
C ILE A 62 17.05 4.52 11.39
N PRO A 63 17.69 4.61 10.22
CA PRO A 63 18.13 3.43 9.49
C PRO A 63 19.30 2.74 10.23
N VAL A 64 19.13 1.47 10.59
CA VAL A 64 20.17 0.68 11.28
C VAL A 64 20.27 -0.68 10.61
N GLY A 65 21.41 -0.96 9.96
CA GLY A 65 21.63 -2.19 9.20
C GLY A 65 20.57 -2.38 8.10
N ARG A 66 19.76 -3.43 8.22
CA ARG A 66 18.68 -3.77 7.27
C ARG A 66 17.30 -3.35 7.75
N GLN A 67 17.21 -2.59 8.83
CA GLN A 67 15.97 -2.15 9.44
C GLN A 67 15.90 -0.61 9.47
N ILE A 68 14.69 -0.07 9.55
CA ILE A 68 14.44 1.32 9.88
C ILE A 68 13.60 1.35 11.15
N TRP A 69 14.10 2.06 12.15
CA TRP A 69 13.44 2.29 13.42
C TRP A 69 12.67 3.59 13.40
N PHE A 70 11.46 3.55 13.96
CA PHE A 70 10.56 4.70 14.06
C PHE A 70 10.12 4.89 15.50
N PHE A 71 10.33 6.10 16.01
CA PHE A 71 9.84 6.57 17.29
C PHE A 71 8.87 7.71 17.00
N LYS A 72 7.67 7.68 17.57
CA LYS A 72 6.65 8.67 17.21
C LYS A 72 5.72 8.99 18.38
N ILE A 73 5.57 10.28 18.68
CA ILE A 73 4.56 10.86 19.58
C ILE A 73 3.61 11.69 18.73
N VAL A 74 2.31 11.60 19.01
CA VAL A 74 1.34 12.48 18.36
C VAL A 74 0.12 12.71 19.27
N GLY A 75 -0.27 13.96 19.44
CA GLY A 75 -1.36 14.38 20.32
C GLY A 75 -1.58 15.89 20.23
N ALA A 76 -2.39 16.43 21.15
CA ALA A 76 -2.68 17.86 21.20
C ALA A 76 -1.37 18.66 21.22
N GLN A 77 -1.29 19.73 20.42
CA GLN A 77 -0.04 20.49 20.23
C GLN A 77 0.56 20.97 21.56
N THR A 78 -0.27 21.42 22.50
CA THR A 78 0.17 21.86 23.83
C THR A 78 0.73 20.71 24.68
N ALA A 79 0.08 19.54 24.64
CA ALA A 79 0.54 18.34 25.34
C ALA A 79 1.88 17.85 24.78
N VAL A 80 2.02 17.81 23.46
CA VAL A 80 3.26 17.36 22.79
C VAL A 80 4.39 18.37 22.98
N ALA A 81 4.08 19.68 22.90
CA ALA A 81 5.06 20.73 23.16
C ALA A 81 5.63 20.66 24.59
N ALA A 82 4.79 20.37 25.59
CA ALA A 82 5.25 20.17 26.96
C ALA A 82 6.25 19.01 27.11
N GLN A 83 6.26 18.06 26.18
CA GLN A 83 7.14 16.88 26.20
C GLN A 83 8.36 17.03 25.28
N GLU A 84 8.57 18.18 24.63
CA GLU A 84 9.65 18.36 23.65
C GLU A 84 11.04 18.16 24.25
N ALA A 85 11.30 18.70 25.45
CA ALA A 85 12.57 18.50 26.14
C ALA A 85 12.81 17.03 26.51
N GLY A 86 11.77 16.34 27.01
CA GLY A 86 11.83 14.90 27.30
C GLY A 86 12.06 14.06 26.05
N TRP A 87 11.41 14.41 24.93
CA TRP A 87 11.63 13.79 23.63
C TRP A 87 13.07 13.94 23.14
N GLN A 88 13.66 15.13 23.25
CA GLN A 88 15.05 15.36 22.86
C GLN A 88 16.02 14.55 23.72
N GLN A 89 15.81 14.51 25.05
CA GLN A 89 16.59 13.66 25.96
C GLN A 89 16.47 12.18 25.61
N PHE A 90 15.25 11.71 25.33
CA PHE A 90 15.01 10.33 24.93
C PHE A 90 15.77 9.98 23.64
N VAL A 91 15.63 10.77 22.57
CA VAL A 91 16.30 10.50 21.30
C VAL A 91 17.83 10.53 21.46
N ALA A 92 18.36 11.46 22.24
CA ALA A 92 19.79 11.53 22.53
C ALA A 92 20.31 10.33 23.35
N SER A 93 19.45 9.67 24.12
CA SER A 93 19.81 8.48 24.91
C SER A 93 19.84 7.17 24.11
N LEU A 94 19.32 7.19 22.87
CA LEU A 94 19.21 5.99 22.05
C LEU A 94 20.59 5.40 21.74
N GLN A 95 20.75 4.12 22.03
CA GLN A 95 21.91 3.32 21.67
C GLN A 95 21.44 2.06 20.93
N PHE A 96 22.30 1.48 20.09
CA PHE A 96 21.97 0.29 19.32
C PHE A 96 23.03 -0.79 19.50
N SER A 97 22.59 -2.03 19.73
CA SER A 97 23.52 -3.16 19.82
C SER A 97 24.30 -3.37 18.51
N GLY A 98 25.58 -3.73 18.61
CA GLY A 98 26.46 -3.97 17.46
C GLY A 98 26.37 -5.37 16.84
N ASP A 99 25.25 -6.07 17.04
CA ASP A 99 25.04 -7.44 16.56
C ASP A 99 24.35 -7.47 15.17
N ALA A 100 24.09 -8.67 14.65
CA ALA A 100 23.47 -8.86 13.33
C ALA A 100 22.02 -8.34 13.22
N SER A 101 21.35 -8.07 14.35
CA SER A 101 20.00 -7.53 14.43
C SER A 101 19.93 -6.40 15.48
N PRO A 102 20.51 -5.22 15.19
CA PRO A 102 20.67 -4.14 16.16
C PRO A 102 19.36 -3.75 16.85
N GLN A 103 19.33 -3.89 18.18
CA GLN A 103 18.20 -3.50 19.01
C GLN A 103 18.48 -2.20 19.75
N PRO A 104 17.48 -1.31 19.86
CA PRO A 104 17.62 -0.06 20.59
C PRO A 104 17.55 -0.29 22.10
N THR A 105 18.37 0.44 22.83
CA THR A 105 18.20 0.73 24.25
C THR A 105 18.05 2.24 24.44
N TRP A 106 17.39 2.65 25.53
CA TRP A 106 17.10 4.05 25.82
C TRP A 106 17.00 4.29 27.32
N THR A 107 17.16 5.57 27.70
CA THR A 107 16.83 6.06 29.03
C THR A 107 15.50 6.82 28.97
N LEU A 108 14.54 6.42 29.80
CA LEU A 108 13.25 7.08 29.86
C LEU A 108 13.36 8.40 30.67
N PRO A 109 12.85 9.53 30.13
CA PRO A 109 12.68 10.75 30.90
C PRO A 109 11.78 10.55 32.12
N ALA A 110 11.86 11.48 33.08
CA ALA A 110 10.96 11.47 34.24
C ALA A 110 9.48 11.52 33.80
N GLY A 111 8.62 10.68 34.41
CA GLY A 111 7.20 10.58 34.06
C GLY A 111 6.91 9.76 32.79
N TRP A 112 7.92 9.14 32.18
CA TRP A 112 7.75 8.22 31.06
C TRP A 112 7.88 6.78 31.56
N ALA A 113 6.98 5.90 31.11
CA ALA A 113 6.96 4.51 31.52
C ALA A 113 6.73 3.60 30.31
N GLN A 114 7.59 2.60 30.12
CA GLN A 114 7.36 1.57 29.12
C GLN A 114 6.20 0.67 29.56
N ALA A 115 5.19 0.50 28.69
CA ALA A 115 4.12 -0.45 28.93
C ALA A 115 4.67 -1.89 28.91
N PRO A 116 4.07 -2.83 29.68
CA PRO A 116 4.42 -4.25 29.58
C PRO A 116 4.36 -4.69 28.12
N SER A 117 5.39 -5.38 27.64
CA SER A 117 5.44 -5.87 26.26
C SER A 117 4.21 -6.75 26.02
N ALA A 118 3.29 -6.31 25.16
CA ALA A 118 2.28 -7.22 24.64
C ALA A 118 3.03 -8.19 23.73
N ASP A 119 3.00 -9.48 24.05
CA ASP A 119 3.59 -10.55 23.25
C ASP A 119 3.39 -10.24 21.77
N SER A 120 4.51 -10.14 21.05
CA SER A 120 4.52 -9.89 19.61
C SER A 120 3.73 -11.00 18.94
N ALA A 121 2.47 -10.75 18.57
CA ALA A 121 1.68 -11.72 17.84
C ALA A 121 2.41 -12.06 16.54
N PRO A 122 2.76 -13.33 16.27
CA PRO A 122 3.36 -13.72 15.00
C PRO A 122 2.28 -13.56 13.90
N GLY A 123 2.39 -12.53 13.05
CA GLY A 123 1.47 -12.35 11.93
C GLY A 123 1.22 -10.92 11.42
N GLY A 124 1.68 -9.88 12.12
CA GLY A 124 1.58 -8.49 11.65
C GLY A 124 2.79 -8.07 10.80
N MET A 125 2.59 -7.30 9.74
CA MET A 125 3.69 -6.73 8.91
C MET A 125 4.49 -5.62 9.62
N VAL A 126 4.08 -5.22 10.82
CA VAL A 126 4.73 -4.21 11.65
C VAL A 126 4.89 -4.81 13.04
N THR A 127 6.12 -5.07 13.47
CA THR A 127 6.38 -5.43 14.86
C THR A 127 6.45 -4.14 15.66
N ARG A 128 5.39 -3.83 16.42
CA ARG A 128 5.48 -2.83 17.48
C ARG A 128 6.44 -3.38 18.52
N PHE A 129 7.58 -2.71 18.66
CA PHE A 129 8.67 -3.14 19.54
C PHE A 129 8.41 -2.71 20.98
N ALA A 130 7.96 -1.47 21.18
CA ALA A 130 7.58 -0.95 22.48
C ALA A 130 6.48 0.10 22.38
N THR A 131 5.77 0.28 23.49
CA THR A 131 4.88 1.40 23.76
C THR A 131 5.39 2.09 25.02
N ILE A 132 5.62 3.39 24.94
CA ILE A 132 6.05 4.21 26.08
C ILE A 132 4.92 5.19 26.39
N ARG A 133 4.39 5.11 27.61
CA ARG A 133 3.37 6.02 28.14
C ARG A 133 4.06 7.25 28.70
N ILE A 134 3.46 8.41 28.46
CA ILE A 134 3.97 9.70 28.89
C ILE A 134 2.87 10.36 29.72
N ASP A 135 3.09 10.43 31.02
CA ASP A 135 2.13 11.01 31.95
C ASP A 135 2.15 12.54 31.85
N GLY A 136 0.96 13.15 31.85
CA GLY A 136 0.79 14.59 31.68
C GLY A 136 -0.58 14.96 31.09
N PRO A 137 -0.85 16.27 30.87
CA PRO A 137 -2.08 16.73 30.25
C PRO A 137 -2.30 16.05 28.89
N GLY A 138 -3.42 15.35 28.72
CA GLY A 138 -3.77 14.69 27.47
C GLY A 138 -3.20 13.27 27.27
N SER A 139 -2.45 12.71 28.24
CA SER A 139 -1.88 11.34 28.25
C SER A 139 -1.36 10.85 26.88
N LEU A 140 -0.06 11.04 26.64
CA LEU A 140 0.54 10.73 25.35
C LEU A 140 1.11 9.30 25.30
N GLU A 141 1.15 8.74 24.09
CA GLU A 141 1.84 7.49 23.81
C GLU A 141 2.92 7.71 22.77
N MET A 142 4.14 7.24 23.06
CA MET A 142 5.19 7.06 22.08
C MET A 142 5.19 5.61 21.57
N SER A 143 5.02 5.45 20.26
CA SER A 143 5.14 4.15 19.59
C SER A 143 6.56 3.93 19.09
N VAL A 144 7.12 2.73 19.35
CA VAL A 144 8.38 2.26 18.77
C VAL A 144 8.10 1.11 17.81
N THR A 145 8.47 1.27 16.55
CA THR A 145 8.24 0.26 15.51
C THR A 145 9.49 0.08 14.64
N GLN A 146 9.65 -1.11 14.07
CA GLN A 146 10.71 -1.40 13.10
C GLN A 146 10.12 -1.94 11.80
N LEU A 147 10.73 -1.58 10.67
CA LEU A 147 10.40 -2.13 9.35
C LEU A 147 11.67 -2.49 8.58
N PRO A 148 11.61 -3.50 7.68
CA PRO A 148 12.70 -3.77 6.74
C PRO A 148 13.03 -2.55 5.89
N ALA A 149 14.32 -2.21 5.80
CA ALA A 149 14.81 -1.16 4.93
C ALA A 149 14.75 -1.61 3.45
N PRO A 150 14.17 -0.81 2.54
CA PRO A 150 14.26 -1.07 1.11
C PRO A 150 15.74 -1.11 0.66
N ARG A 151 16.11 -2.08 -0.18
CA ARG A 151 17.47 -2.14 -0.73
C ARG A 151 17.75 -0.88 -1.56
N GLY A 152 18.78 -0.12 -1.18
CA GLY A 152 19.40 0.90 -2.04
C GLY A 152 18.90 2.34 -1.96
N ALA A 153 17.95 2.71 -1.08
CA ALA A 153 17.56 4.12 -0.95
C ALA A 153 16.88 4.49 0.40
N PRO A 154 17.65 4.63 1.51
CA PRO A 154 17.11 5.01 2.82
C PRO A 154 16.32 6.33 2.78
N GLN A 155 16.76 7.29 1.97
CA GLN A 155 16.14 8.63 1.87
C GLN A 155 14.77 8.61 1.18
N SER A 156 14.56 7.69 0.22
CA SER A 156 13.23 7.47 -0.39
C SER A 156 12.25 6.89 0.62
N ALA A 157 12.74 6.01 1.51
CA ALA A 157 11.95 5.47 2.60
C ALA A 157 11.58 6.58 3.59
N VAL A 158 12.51 7.47 3.95
CA VAL A 158 12.22 8.63 4.80
C VAL A 158 11.12 9.50 4.19
N LEU A 159 11.23 9.89 2.92
CA LEU A 159 10.21 10.72 2.24
C LEU A 159 8.83 10.05 2.24
N MET A 160 8.74 8.76 1.91
CA MET A 160 7.47 8.03 1.95
C MET A 160 6.87 7.98 3.36
N ASN A 161 7.71 7.78 4.38
CA ASN A 161 7.29 7.73 5.79
C ASN A 161 6.80 9.10 6.29
N VAL A 162 7.52 10.17 5.95
CA VAL A 162 7.14 11.55 6.28
C VAL A 162 5.85 11.92 5.57
N ASN A 163 5.69 11.61 4.28
CA ASN A 163 4.43 11.83 3.55
C ASN A 163 3.25 11.06 4.15
N ARG A 164 3.47 9.84 4.62
CA ARG A 164 2.45 9.10 5.36
C ARG A 164 2.05 9.80 6.65
N TRP A 165 3.02 10.34 7.41
CA TRP A 165 2.75 11.09 8.65
C TRP A 165 2.05 12.42 8.38
N ARG A 166 2.46 13.15 7.33
CA ARG A 166 1.78 14.35 6.84
C ARG A 166 0.30 14.10 6.53
N GLY A 167 0.00 12.98 5.87
CA GLY A 167 -1.39 12.57 5.64
C GLY A 167 -2.22 12.37 6.92
N GLN A 168 -1.61 11.95 8.04
CA GLN A 168 -2.33 11.80 9.33
C GLN A 168 -2.76 13.15 9.92
N LEU A 169 -2.06 14.22 9.55
CA LEU A 169 -2.29 15.60 9.98
C LEU A 169 -2.94 16.45 8.87
N GLN A 170 -3.49 15.80 7.84
CA GLN A 170 -4.11 16.44 6.67
C GLN A 170 -3.18 17.44 5.94
N LEU A 171 -1.87 17.26 6.06
CA LEU A 171 -0.89 18.12 5.41
C LEU A 171 -0.68 17.70 3.94
N PRO A 172 -0.47 18.65 3.02
CA PRO A 172 -0.13 18.34 1.63
C PRO A 172 1.11 17.45 1.51
N LEU A 173 1.07 16.46 0.62
CA LEU A 173 2.21 15.57 0.39
C LEU A 173 3.38 16.31 -0.28
N LEU A 174 4.60 16.02 0.18
CA LEU A 174 5.82 16.49 -0.45
C LEU A 174 6.02 15.75 -1.76
N LYS A 175 6.15 16.50 -2.87
CA LYS A 175 6.31 15.93 -4.22
C LYS A 175 7.75 15.60 -4.57
N ASN A 176 8.73 16.09 -3.81
CA ASN A 176 10.15 15.86 -4.07
C ASN A 176 10.98 15.90 -2.78
N LYS A 177 12.25 15.50 -2.91
CA LYS A 177 13.23 15.41 -1.81
C LYS A 177 13.71 16.77 -1.27
N PHE A 178 13.53 17.86 -2.03
CA PHE A 178 13.99 19.20 -1.64
C PHE A 178 13.20 19.69 -0.42
N TRP A 179 11.88 19.52 -0.47
CA TRP A 179 10.99 19.88 0.64
C TRP A 179 11.12 19.00 1.89
N LEU A 180 11.79 17.86 1.80
CA LEU A 180 12.00 17.00 2.95
C LEU A 180 12.96 17.67 3.96
N ALA A 181 13.97 18.40 3.48
CA ALA A 181 14.90 19.13 4.35
C ALA A 181 14.19 20.23 5.16
N GLU A 182 13.18 20.88 4.57
CA GLU A 182 12.34 21.89 5.24
C GLU A 182 11.37 21.34 6.29
N THR A 183 11.22 20.01 6.34
CA THR A 183 10.32 19.29 7.27
C THR A 183 11.05 18.46 8.30
N THR A 184 12.38 18.36 8.18
CA THR A 184 13.17 17.42 8.98
C THR A 184 14.47 18.03 9.44
N LYS A 185 14.91 17.67 10.64
CA LYS A 185 16.25 17.99 11.13
C LYS A 185 17.09 16.72 11.16
N GLN A 186 18.37 16.85 10.87
CA GLN A 186 19.32 15.76 10.96
C GLN A 186 20.13 15.92 12.24
N THR A 187 20.28 14.83 12.99
CA THR A 187 21.22 14.75 14.11
C THR A 187 21.89 13.39 14.11
N ASP A 188 22.97 13.23 14.86
CA ASP A 188 23.70 11.97 14.96
C ASP A 188 23.64 11.47 16.41
N ILE A 189 23.44 10.16 16.58
CA ILE A 189 23.49 9.50 17.89
C ILE A 189 24.62 8.47 17.91
N SER A 190 25.23 8.29 19.08
CA SER A 190 26.24 7.26 19.30
C SER A 190 25.58 5.89 19.36
N ALA A 191 26.00 4.97 18.49
CA ALA A 191 25.36 3.66 18.38
C ALA A 191 25.96 2.63 19.36
N SER A 192 27.29 2.41 19.31
CA SER A 192 28.12 1.64 20.26
C SER A 192 29.60 1.70 19.82
N GLU A 193 30.56 1.12 20.56
CA GLU A 193 31.97 1.00 20.11
C GLU A 193 32.14 0.28 18.75
N LYS A 194 31.17 -0.58 18.38
CA LYS A 194 31.20 -1.40 17.15
C LYS A 194 30.35 -0.84 16.01
N LEU A 195 29.64 0.26 16.22
CA LEU A 195 28.79 0.90 15.22
C LEU A 195 29.15 2.38 15.11
N ALA A 196 29.41 2.83 13.88
CA ALA A 196 29.57 4.25 13.62
C ALA A 196 28.32 5.05 14.05
N ALA A 197 28.50 6.36 14.27
CA ALA A 197 27.39 7.26 14.60
C ALA A 197 26.22 7.08 13.60
N LEU A 198 25.01 6.97 14.13
CA LEU A 198 23.80 6.76 13.35
C LEU A 198 23.12 8.08 13.08
N ARG A 199 22.80 8.31 11.81
CA ARG A 199 22.04 9.48 11.36
C ARG A 199 20.57 9.32 11.74
N VAL A 200 20.07 10.28 12.50
CA VAL A 200 18.67 10.39 12.91
C VAL A 200 18.00 11.50 12.10
N THR A 201 16.90 11.16 11.44
CA THR A 201 15.98 12.16 10.86
C THR A 201 14.88 12.46 11.86
N LEU A 202 14.92 13.65 12.44
CA LEU A 202 13.88 14.22 13.30
C LEU A 202 12.80 14.86 12.44
N VAL A 203 11.55 14.64 12.81
CA VAL A 203 10.37 15.15 12.13
C VAL A 203 9.51 15.87 13.16
N ASP A 204 9.09 17.08 12.83
CA ASP A 204 8.19 17.90 13.63
C ASP A 204 7.11 18.45 12.71
N LEU A 205 5.85 18.10 13.00
CA LEU A 205 4.72 18.45 12.16
C LEU A 205 3.58 18.93 13.05
N ALA A 206 2.88 19.96 12.62
CA ALA A 206 1.63 20.41 13.22
C ALA A 206 0.52 20.41 12.16
N GLY A 207 -0.68 19.97 12.53
CA GLY A 207 -1.82 19.97 11.62
C GLY A 207 -3.08 19.44 12.27
N THR A 208 -4.15 19.33 11.48
CA THR A 208 -5.42 18.82 11.98
C THR A 208 -5.40 17.32 11.83
N ARG A 209 -5.44 16.60 12.95
CA ARG A 209 -5.57 15.15 12.89
C ARG A 209 -6.96 14.81 12.38
N ASP A 210 -6.99 14.03 11.32
CA ASP A 210 -8.19 13.32 10.93
C ASP A 210 -8.43 12.18 11.95
N PRO A 211 -9.53 12.17 12.74
CA PRO A 211 -9.86 11.04 13.62
C PRO A 211 -10.07 9.72 12.83
N SER A 212 -10.26 9.81 11.50
CA SER A 212 -10.34 8.69 10.56
C SER A 212 -9.05 8.46 9.73
N GLY A 213 -8.09 9.40 9.74
CA GLY A 213 -6.84 9.38 8.95
C GLY A 213 -5.66 8.73 9.67
N GLY A 214 -5.95 7.84 10.61
CA GLY A 214 -4.95 7.07 11.33
C GLY A 214 -4.32 5.98 10.47
N GLY A 215 -3.29 6.30 9.67
CA GLY A 215 -2.28 5.28 9.33
C GLY A 215 -1.76 4.66 10.65
N PRO A 216 -1.58 3.33 10.71
CA PRO A 216 -1.87 2.52 11.89
C PRO A 216 -1.17 3.03 13.16
N MET A 217 -1.95 3.56 14.10
CA MET A 217 -1.60 3.59 15.52
C MET A 217 -2.57 2.65 16.22
N MET A 218 -2.06 1.46 16.52
CA MET A 218 -2.71 0.42 17.31
C MET A 218 -2.77 0.89 18.76
N ALA A 219 -3.91 1.35 19.27
CA ALA A 219 -4.12 1.43 20.71
C ALA A 219 -4.44 0.02 21.22
N GLY A 220 -3.41 -0.69 21.66
CA GLY A 220 -3.56 -1.88 22.51
C GLY A 220 -3.56 -1.43 23.97
N GLN A 221 -4.74 -1.17 24.54
CA GLN A 221 -4.89 -1.18 26.00
C GLN A 221 -6.13 -1.99 26.39
N ARG A 222 -5.87 -3.11 27.07
CA ARG A 222 -6.76 -3.66 28.11
C ARG A 222 -6.36 -2.96 29.42
N PRO A 223 -7.30 -2.45 30.21
CA PRO A 223 -7.14 -2.39 31.66
C PRO A 223 -7.45 -3.78 32.22
N ALA A 224 -6.52 -4.38 32.97
CA ALA A 224 -6.81 -5.54 33.81
C ALA A 224 -6.89 -5.08 35.26
N GLY A 225 -7.93 -5.53 35.97
CA GLY A 225 -7.94 -5.61 37.44
C GLY A 225 -8.85 -4.62 38.18
N ARG A 226 -10.16 -4.89 38.19
CA ARG A 226 -10.98 -4.66 39.40
C ARG A 226 -11.90 -5.87 39.60
N PRO A 227 -12.09 -6.37 40.83
CA PRO A 227 -12.90 -7.56 41.06
C PRO A 227 -14.37 -7.31 40.69
N ALA A 228 -15.00 -8.33 40.16
CA ALA A 228 -16.42 -8.33 39.82
C ALA A 228 -17.25 -8.09 41.10
N THR A 229 -18.00 -6.99 41.12
CA THR A 229 -19.26 -6.89 41.87
C THR A 229 -20.35 -6.63 40.84
N GLY A 230 -21.36 -7.50 40.86
CA GLY A 230 -22.40 -7.57 39.83
C GLY A 230 -23.29 -6.33 39.78
N GLY A 231 -23.57 -5.88 38.56
CA GLY A 231 -24.62 -4.92 38.24
C GLY A 231 -25.11 -5.15 36.80
N PRO A 232 -26.40 -4.91 36.48
CA PRO A 232 -26.99 -5.29 35.20
C PRO A 232 -26.43 -4.46 34.04
N GLY A 233 -26.17 -5.13 32.91
CA GLY A 233 -25.42 -4.62 31.77
C GLY A 233 -26.00 -3.38 31.08
N GLY A 234 -25.15 -2.39 30.88
CA GLY A 234 -25.36 -1.30 29.92
C GLY A 234 -25.11 -1.75 28.47
N PRO A 235 -25.62 -1.01 27.46
CA PRO A 235 -25.60 -1.43 26.07
C PRO A 235 -24.18 -1.46 25.50
N ARG A 236 -23.87 -2.55 24.77
CA ARG A 236 -22.64 -2.73 23.98
C ARG A 236 -22.57 -1.65 22.86
N PRO A 237 -21.41 -1.03 22.57
CA PRO A 237 -21.28 -0.08 21.47
C PRO A 237 -21.69 -0.73 20.15
N ALA A 238 -22.56 -0.05 19.39
CA ALA A 238 -23.03 -0.50 18.09
C ALA A 238 -21.87 -0.70 17.11
N ALA A 239 -21.96 -1.73 16.26
CA ALA A 239 -21.01 -1.95 15.18
C ALA A 239 -20.98 -0.71 14.27
N SER A 240 -19.79 -0.11 14.09
CA SER A 240 -19.57 0.95 13.10
C SER A 240 -19.99 0.46 11.70
N ASP A 241 -20.67 1.30 10.93
CA ASP A 241 -21.13 0.96 9.58
C ASP A 241 -19.93 0.46 8.72
N PRO A 242 -19.95 -0.80 8.25
CA PRO A 242 -18.89 -1.35 7.42
C PRO A 242 -18.72 -0.59 6.09
N GLY A 243 -19.69 0.24 5.67
CA GLY A 243 -19.66 0.96 4.39
C GLY A 243 -20.01 0.08 3.18
N PHE A 244 -20.49 -1.13 3.44
CA PHE A 244 -20.97 -2.10 2.46
C PHE A 244 -21.98 -3.04 3.11
N THR A 245 -22.91 -3.57 2.32
CA THR A 245 -23.80 -4.65 2.78
C THR A 245 -23.25 -6.01 2.36
N TYR A 246 -23.57 -7.06 3.12
CA TYR A 246 -23.09 -8.42 2.87
C TYR A 246 -24.03 -9.46 3.48
N THR A 247 -23.92 -10.70 3.01
CA THR A 247 -24.49 -11.90 3.65
C THR A 247 -23.37 -12.81 4.11
N LYS A 248 -23.46 -13.34 5.33
CA LYS A 248 -22.48 -14.30 5.88
C LYS A 248 -23.19 -15.52 6.47
N PRO A 249 -22.51 -16.66 6.63
CA PRO A 249 -23.03 -17.77 7.43
C PRO A 249 -23.35 -17.37 8.87
N GLU A 250 -24.35 -18.02 9.45
CA GLU A 250 -24.74 -17.84 10.86
C GLU A 250 -23.62 -18.29 11.81
N SER A 251 -22.88 -19.33 11.43
CA SER A 251 -21.76 -19.91 12.20
C SER A 251 -20.59 -18.94 12.42
N TRP A 252 -20.48 -17.88 11.62
CA TRP A 252 -19.39 -16.91 11.73
C TRP A 252 -19.63 -15.96 12.90
N GLN A 253 -18.76 -15.98 13.89
CA GLN A 253 -18.86 -15.10 15.06
C GLN A 253 -18.26 -13.73 14.76
N PRO A 254 -18.81 -12.62 15.27
CA PRO A 254 -18.22 -11.30 15.11
C PRO A 254 -16.80 -11.22 15.69
N GLY A 255 -15.86 -10.74 14.90
CA GLY A 255 -14.49 -10.42 15.31
C GLY A 255 -14.34 -8.96 15.74
N ARG A 256 -13.09 -8.54 16.00
CA ARG A 256 -12.78 -7.14 16.37
C ARG A 256 -12.73 -6.26 15.11
N THR A 257 -13.49 -5.17 15.09
CA THR A 257 -13.49 -4.16 14.01
C THR A 257 -12.76 -2.88 14.42
N SER A 258 -12.40 -2.05 13.45
CA SER A 258 -11.84 -0.70 13.65
C SER A 258 -12.15 0.19 12.43
N SER A 259 -11.71 1.45 12.44
CA SER A 259 -11.88 2.38 11.31
C SER A 259 -11.33 1.84 9.98
N ILE A 260 -10.22 1.10 10.01
CA ILE A 260 -9.62 0.46 8.82
C ILE A 260 -10.15 -0.96 8.62
N ARG A 261 -10.39 -1.69 9.71
CA ARG A 261 -10.92 -3.06 9.69
C ARG A 261 -12.44 -3.02 9.69
N ARG A 262 -13.00 -2.79 8.51
CA ARG A 262 -14.42 -2.54 8.24
C ARG A 262 -15.34 -3.69 8.64
N ALA A 263 -14.85 -4.93 8.57
CA ALA A 263 -15.54 -6.10 9.13
C ALA A 263 -14.53 -7.16 9.58
N ALA A 264 -14.95 -7.99 10.54
CA ALA A 264 -14.17 -9.13 10.99
C ALA A 264 -15.07 -10.25 11.52
N PHE A 265 -14.66 -11.49 11.28
CA PHE A 265 -15.34 -12.69 11.76
C PHE A 265 -14.34 -13.74 12.20
N THR A 266 -14.74 -14.57 13.15
CA THR A 266 -14.00 -15.75 13.59
C THR A 266 -14.85 -16.99 13.33
N VAL A 267 -14.23 -18.03 12.79
CA VAL A 267 -14.84 -19.35 12.60
C VAL A 267 -13.99 -20.34 13.36
N SER A 268 -14.62 -21.12 14.23
CA SER A 268 -13.96 -22.15 15.03
C SER A 268 -14.70 -23.47 14.88
N ALA A 269 -13.99 -24.54 14.53
CA ALA A 269 -14.54 -25.88 14.43
C ALA A 269 -13.41 -26.90 14.62
N GLY A 270 -13.69 -28.03 15.29
CA GLY A 270 -12.72 -29.12 15.46
C GLY A 270 -11.40 -28.72 16.12
N GLY A 271 -11.41 -27.76 17.06
CA GLY A 271 -10.21 -27.23 17.71
C GLY A 271 -9.36 -26.28 16.85
N GLN A 272 -9.76 -26.04 15.60
CA GLN A 272 -9.14 -25.07 14.70
C GLN A 272 -9.91 -23.74 14.75
N ALA A 273 -9.22 -22.65 14.44
CA ALA A 273 -9.84 -21.33 14.27
C ALA A 273 -9.25 -20.61 13.05
N VAL A 274 -10.09 -19.92 12.30
CA VAL A 274 -9.70 -19.01 11.23
C VAL A 274 -10.36 -17.65 11.43
N GLU A 275 -9.67 -16.60 10.99
CA GLU A 275 -10.16 -15.23 11.01
C GLU A 275 -10.43 -14.75 9.59
N ILE A 276 -11.59 -14.12 9.40
CA ILE A 276 -11.96 -13.41 8.17
C ILE A 276 -11.96 -11.93 8.48
N THR A 277 -11.28 -11.15 7.64
CA THR A 277 -11.06 -9.73 7.85
C THR A 277 -11.32 -8.96 6.57
N VAL A 278 -11.90 -7.77 6.71
CA VAL A 278 -12.17 -6.86 5.61
C VAL A 278 -11.52 -5.51 5.90
N PHE A 279 -10.67 -5.06 4.98
CA PHE A 279 -10.00 -3.77 5.05
C PHE A 279 -10.27 -2.94 3.79
N GLN A 280 -10.33 -1.62 3.94
CA GLN A 280 -10.31 -0.68 2.83
C GLN A 280 -8.97 0.06 2.87
N LEU A 281 -8.13 -0.15 1.87
CA LEU A 281 -6.76 0.39 1.84
C LEU A 281 -6.44 0.95 0.45
N PRO A 282 -5.44 1.84 0.32
CA PRO A 282 -4.96 2.27 -0.98
C PRO A 282 -4.58 1.06 -1.85
N ALA A 283 -5.02 1.11 -3.11
CA ALA A 283 -4.63 0.15 -4.11
C ALA A 283 -3.10 0.14 -4.22
N SER A 284 -2.52 -1.05 -4.15
CA SER A 284 -1.08 -1.27 -4.26
C SER A 284 -0.83 -2.45 -5.19
N GLY A 285 0.41 -2.61 -5.68
CA GLY A 285 0.75 -3.62 -6.66
C GLY A 285 0.31 -5.03 -6.23
N LEU A 286 -0.52 -5.68 -7.05
CA LEU A 286 -1.11 -7.00 -6.75
C LEU A 286 -0.04 -8.05 -6.42
N LEU A 287 1.02 -8.12 -7.24
CA LEU A 287 2.14 -9.05 -7.02
C LEU A 287 2.77 -8.87 -5.64
N ALA A 288 3.06 -7.63 -5.24
CA ALA A 288 3.69 -7.35 -3.95
C ALA A 288 2.78 -7.76 -2.78
N ASN A 289 1.48 -7.52 -2.90
CA ASN A 289 0.50 -7.91 -1.87
C ASN A 289 0.42 -9.43 -1.71
N VAL A 290 0.26 -10.16 -2.80
CA VAL A 290 0.12 -11.62 -2.79
C VAL A 290 1.44 -12.28 -2.39
N SER A 291 2.57 -11.80 -2.91
CA SER A 291 3.92 -12.28 -2.54
C SER A 291 4.19 -12.13 -1.04
N ARG A 292 3.79 -11.01 -0.46
CA ARG A 292 3.87 -10.79 0.99
C ARG A 292 2.99 -11.75 1.78
N TRP A 293 1.75 -12.01 1.34
CA TRP A 293 0.89 -12.99 2.00
C TRP A 293 1.41 -14.43 1.86
N ALA A 294 2.05 -14.76 0.74
CA ALA A 294 2.71 -16.05 0.52
C ALA A 294 3.84 -16.25 1.55
N GLY A 295 4.70 -15.24 1.74
CA GLY A 295 5.75 -15.27 2.77
C GLY A 295 5.20 -15.40 4.20
N GLN A 296 4.04 -14.83 4.52
CA GLN A 296 3.41 -14.94 5.84
C GLN A 296 3.02 -16.38 6.20
N ILE A 297 2.81 -17.24 5.21
CA ILE A 297 2.49 -18.66 5.39
C ILE A 297 3.66 -19.57 4.98
N GLY A 298 4.87 -19.02 4.89
CA GLY A 298 6.10 -19.77 4.65
C GLY A 298 6.27 -20.29 3.21
N MET A 299 5.56 -19.72 2.24
CA MET A 299 5.88 -19.93 0.82
C MET A 299 7.07 -19.05 0.42
N GLU A 300 7.80 -19.50 -0.60
CA GLU A 300 8.71 -18.62 -1.32
C GLU A 300 7.94 -17.41 -1.89
N PRO A 301 8.48 -16.18 -1.76
CA PRO A 301 7.86 -14.99 -2.31
C PRO A 301 7.64 -15.14 -3.82
N LEU A 302 6.46 -14.75 -4.29
CA LEU A 302 6.20 -14.71 -5.73
C LEU A 302 7.11 -13.66 -6.37
N THR A 303 7.81 -14.06 -7.43
CA THR A 303 8.83 -13.24 -8.10
C THR A 303 8.34 -12.59 -9.38
N GLY A 304 7.19 -13.02 -9.93
CA GLY A 304 6.67 -12.50 -11.19
C GLY A 304 5.19 -12.78 -11.43
N GLU A 305 4.67 -12.20 -12.51
CA GLU A 305 3.27 -12.22 -12.90
C GLU A 305 2.75 -13.63 -13.26
N ASP A 306 3.63 -14.53 -13.71
CA ASP A 306 3.26 -15.91 -14.05
C ASP A 306 2.91 -16.74 -12.81
N GLN A 307 3.72 -16.64 -11.76
CA GLN A 307 3.43 -17.27 -10.48
C GLN A 307 2.17 -16.67 -9.84
N LEU A 308 1.98 -15.35 -9.98
CA LEU A 308 0.76 -14.68 -9.54
C LEU A 308 -0.49 -15.23 -10.26
N ALA A 309 -0.41 -15.50 -11.56
CA ALA A 309 -1.53 -16.05 -12.33
C ALA A 309 -1.91 -17.47 -11.93
N GLN A 310 -0.99 -18.24 -11.35
CA GLN A 310 -1.27 -19.60 -10.88
C GLN A 310 -2.06 -19.64 -9.57
N VAL A 311 -1.99 -18.56 -8.77
CA VAL A 311 -2.63 -18.48 -7.46
C VAL A 311 -3.83 -17.52 -7.44
N THR A 312 -4.22 -17.00 -8.61
CA THR A 312 -5.33 -16.05 -8.75
C THR A 312 -6.40 -16.52 -9.71
N SER A 313 -7.64 -16.09 -9.45
CA SER A 313 -8.80 -16.34 -10.31
C SER A 313 -9.78 -15.17 -10.22
N ASP A 314 -10.70 -15.06 -11.17
CA ASP A 314 -11.78 -14.07 -11.10
C ASP A 314 -12.88 -14.51 -10.12
N LEU A 315 -13.44 -13.55 -9.40
CA LEU A 315 -14.62 -13.72 -8.58
C LEU A 315 -15.61 -12.58 -8.88
N PRO A 316 -16.70 -12.84 -9.61
CA PRO A 316 -17.73 -11.84 -9.89
C PRO A 316 -18.40 -11.35 -8.60
N VAL A 317 -18.49 -10.03 -8.42
CA VAL A 317 -19.14 -9.36 -7.28
C VAL A 317 -20.07 -8.28 -7.85
N GLY A 318 -21.35 -8.61 -8.01
CA GLY A 318 -22.27 -7.76 -8.77
C GLY A 318 -21.78 -7.55 -10.20
N ASP A 319 -21.56 -6.30 -10.58
CA ASP A 319 -21.02 -5.88 -11.87
C ASP A 319 -19.50 -5.57 -11.83
N LEU A 320 -18.87 -5.85 -10.69
CA LEU A 320 -17.42 -5.82 -10.53
C LEU A 320 -16.84 -7.24 -10.56
N VAL A 321 -15.52 -7.32 -10.75
CA VAL A 321 -14.77 -8.57 -10.64
C VAL A 321 -13.67 -8.38 -9.61
N ALA A 322 -13.69 -9.20 -8.55
CA ALA A 322 -12.61 -9.27 -7.59
C ALA A 322 -11.51 -10.22 -8.09
N THR A 323 -10.25 -9.87 -7.82
CA THR A 323 -9.15 -10.84 -7.92
C THR A 323 -9.18 -11.72 -6.68
N TYR A 324 -9.57 -12.98 -6.86
CA TYR A 324 -9.52 -14.00 -5.82
C TYR A 324 -8.14 -14.64 -5.77
N VAL A 325 -7.66 -14.93 -4.56
CA VAL A 325 -6.32 -15.46 -4.29
C VAL A 325 -6.45 -16.70 -3.41
N GLU A 326 -5.76 -17.77 -3.78
CA GLU A 326 -5.62 -18.99 -2.97
C GLU A 326 -4.15 -19.33 -2.81
N LEU A 327 -3.65 -19.27 -1.58
CA LEU A 327 -2.27 -19.60 -1.23
C LEU A 327 -2.24 -20.78 -0.27
N LYS A 328 -1.40 -21.77 -0.58
CA LYS A 328 -1.16 -22.96 0.24
C LYS A 328 0.30 -22.93 0.69
N GLY A 329 0.50 -22.68 1.97
CA GLY A 329 1.81 -22.50 2.57
C GLY A 329 2.31 -23.73 3.33
N THR A 330 3.37 -23.54 4.10
CA THR A 330 3.91 -24.54 5.00
C THR A 330 3.14 -24.56 6.33
N GLN A 331 3.45 -25.55 7.19
CA GLN A 331 2.82 -25.72 8.51
C GLN A 331 1.28 -25.84 8.45
N ASP A 332 0.75 -26.43 7.39
CA ASP A 332 -0.70 -26.56 7.16
C ASP A 332 -1.44 -25.23 7.28
N ARG A 333 -0.94 -24.21 6.59
CA ARG A 333 -1.54 -22.88 6.52
C ARG A 333 -2.08 -22.59 5.12
N VAL A 334 -3.27 -22.02 5.09
CA VAL A 334 -3.92 -21.53 3.87
C VAL A 334 -4.31 -20.07 4.08
N THR A 335 -4.11 -19.26 3.04
CA THR A 335 -4.69 -17.92 2.94
C THR A 335 -5.62 -17.88 1.74
N LEU A 336 -6.88 -17.53 1.98
CA LEU A 336 -7.82 -17.16 0.93
C LEU A 336 -8.01 -15.65 0.98
N ALA A 337 -7.99 -14.98 -0.17
CA ALA A 337 -8.24 -13.55 -0.19
C ALA A 337 -9.02 -13.13 -1.44
N ALA A 338 -9.63 -11.96 -1.38
CA ALA A 338 -10.19 -11.29 -2.54
C ALA A 338 -9.85 -9.80 -2.49
N ILE A 339 -9.50 -9.23 -3.65
CA ILE A 339 -9.23 -7.82 -3.82
C ILE A 339 -10.25 -7.27 -4.80
N LEU A 340 -11.10 -6.38 -4.33
CA LEU A 340 -12.19 -5.77 -5.09
C LEU A 340 -11.91 -4.26 -5.23
N PRO A 341 -11.79 -3.72 -6.46
CA PRO A 341 -11.63 -2.28 -6.67
C PRO A 341 -12.77 -1.48 -6.04
N ASP A 342 -12.45 -0.31 -5.46
CA ASP A 342 -13.47 0.61 -4.96
C ASP A 342 -13.87 1.61 -6.05
N ARG A 343 -15.12 1.54 -6.53
CA ARG A 343 -15.61 2.48 -7.55
C ARG A 343 -15.77 3.92 -7.06
N ARG A 344 -16.03 4.11 -5.76
CA ARG A 344 -16.19 5.46 -5.19
C ARG A 344 -14.85 6.14 -4.98
N GLN A 345 -13.80 5.34 -4.78
CA GLN A 345 -12.44 5.81 -4.55
C GLN A 345 -11.49 4.97 -5.40
N PRO A 346 -11.26 5.31 -6.69
CA PRO A 346 -10.46 4.50 -7.61
C PRO A 346 -9.03 4.20 -7.11
N GLN A 347 -8.50 5.03 -6.21
CA GLN A 347 -7.22 4.82 -5.54
C GLN A 347 -7.26 3.80 -4.39
N MET A 348 -8.43 3.27 -4.03
CA MET A 348 -8.65 2.33 -2.93
C MET A 348 -9.13 0.98 -3.44
N ALA A 349 -8.92 -0.05 -2.62
CA ALA A 349 -9.46 -1.38 -2.83
C ALA A 349 -9.95 -1.99 -1.51
N TRP A 350 -10.92 -2.87 -1.63
CA TRP A 350 -11.43 -3.71 -0.56
C TRP A 350 -10.67 -5.03 -0.53
N PHE A 351 -10.10 -5.34 0.63
CA PHE A 351 -9.30 -6.55 0.88
C PHE A 351 -10.07 -7.46 1.82
N PHE A 352 -10.52 -8.59 1.31
CA PHE A 352 -11.12 -9.67 2.08
C PHE A 352 -10.04 -10.72 2.30
N LYS A 353 -9.82 -11.15 3.54
CA LYS A 353 -8.79 -12.16 3.84
C LYS A 353 -9.28 -13.12 4.89
N LEU A 354 -9.23 -14.41 4.57
CA LEU A 354 -9.35 -15.54 5.49
C LEU A 354 -7.95 -16.10 5.76
N SER A 355 -7.57 -16.18 7.03
CA SER A 355 -6.31 -16.79 7.45
C SER A 355 -6.40 -17.38 8.86
N GLY A 356 -5.58 -18.37 9.16
CA GLY A 356 -5.48 -18.97 10.48
C GLY A 356 -4.04 -19.32 10.90
N PRO A 357 -3.85 -19.80 12.14
CA PRO A 357 -2.56 -20.27 12.66
C PRO A 357 -2.10 -21.56 11.95
N ALA A 358 -0.92 -22.06 12.32
CA ALA A 358 -0.44 -23.37 11.86
C ALA A 358 -1.48 -24.46 12.16
N GLY A 359 -1.63 -25.42 11.23
CA GLY A 359 -2.62 -26.50 11.36
C GLY A 359 -4.06 -26.11 11.01
N SER A 360 -4.34 -24.87 10.57
CA SER A 360 -5.72 -24.40 10.27
C SER A 360 -6.19 -24.65 8.83
N ALA A 361 -5.33 -25.19 7.95
CA ALA A 361 -5.66 -25.41 6.54
C ALA A 361 -6.95 -26.21 6.29
N PRO A 362 -7.25 -27.31 7.01
CA PRO A 362 -8.50 -28.04 6.83
C PRO A 362 -9.75 -27.16 7.01
N LEU A 363 -9.80 -26.37 8.09
CA LEU A 363 -10.91 -25.45 8.34
C LEU A 363 -10.95 -24.31 7.30
N ALA A 364 -9.80 -23.74 6.94
CA ALA A 364 -9.73 -22.68 5.93
C ALA A 364 -10.26 -23.14 4.56
N LEU A 365 -9.94 -24.37 4.16
CA LEU A 365 -10.40 -24.97 2.91
C LEU A 365 -11.88 -25.37 2.96
N ALA A 366 -12.36 -25.85 4.12
CA ALA A 366 -13.80 -26.12 4.33
C ALA A 366 -14.64 -24.83 4.21
N GLU A 367 -14.14 -23.71 4.74
CA GLU A 367 -14.81 -22.41 4.66
C GLU A 367 -14.66 -21.70 3.30
N LYS A 368 -13.94 -22.29 2.34
CA LYS A 368 -13.67 -21.66 1.03
C LYS A 368 -14.95 -21.24 0.29
N ALA A 369 -15.96 -22.11 0.24
CA ALA A 369 -17.21 -21.82 -0.45
C ALA A 369 -18.01 -20.70 0.24
N ASN A 370 -18.02 -20.71 1.58
CA ASN A 370 -18.64 -19.67 2.40
C ASN A 370 -17.93 -18.32 2.22
N PHE A 371 -16.59 -18.31 2.24
CA PHE A 371 -15.78 -17.12 2.02
C PHE A 371 -16.02 -16.50 0.65
N ARG A 372 -16.07 -17.31 -0.42
CA ARG A 372 -16.42 -16.82 -1.76
C ARG A 372 -17.83 -16.23 -1.79
N SER A 373 -18.81 -16.94 -1.25
CA SER A 373 -20.21 -16.47 -1.21
C SER A 373 -20.36 -15.15 -0.46
N PHE A 374 -19.66 -15.00 0.66
CA PHE A 374 -19.59 -13.75 1.41
C PHE A 374 -19.06 -12.61 0.54
N VAL A 375 -17.91 -12.79 -0.12
CA VAL A 375 -17.34 -11.75 -1.01
C VAL A 375 -18.28 -11.41 -2.16
N GLN A 376 -18.94 -12.40 -2.77
CA GLN A 376 -19.87 -12.20 -3.89
C GLN A 376 -21.13 -11.43 -3.49
N SER A 377 -21.54 -11.53 -2.22
CA SER A 377 -22.70 -10.81 -1.68
C SER A 377 -22.45 -9.34 -1.36
N VAL A 378 -21.20 -8.89 -1.45
CA VAL A 378 -20.82 -7.53 -1.07
C VAL A 378 -21.41 -6.51 -2.03
N VAL A 379 -22.13 -5.53 -1.49
CA VAL A 379 -22.57 -4.34 -2.22
C VAL A 379 -21.94 -3.11 -1.57
N ILE A 380 -20.99 -2.51 -2.27
CA ILE A 380 -20.26 -1.33 -1.77
C ILE A 380 -21.18 -0.12 -1.73
N GLY A 381 -21.27 0.51 -0.56
CA GLY A 381 -21.93 1.80 -0.42
C GLY A 381 -23.45 1.80 -0.25
N GLY A 382 -24.06 0.64 0.01
CA GLY A 382 -25.38 0.58 0.62
C GLY A 382 -25.30 0.86 2.12
N SER A 383 -26.19 1.70 2.66
CA SER A 383 -26.40 1.80 4.10
C SER A 383 -26.96 0.48 4.63
N ALA A 384 -26.45 0.02 5.76
CA ALA A 384 -26.82 -1.28 6.32
C ALA A 384 -28.32 -1.32 6.70
N ARG A 385 -29.12 -2.09 5.96
CA ARG A 385 -30.25 -2.83 6.53
C ARG A 385 -29.92 -4.31 6.43
N PRO A 386 -29.82 -5.06 7.54
CA PRO A 386 -29.67 -6.50 7.46
C PRO A 386 -30.89 -7.06 6.72
N PRO A 387 -30.75 -7.78 5.60
CA PRO A 387 -31.83 -8.61 5.11
C PRO A 387 -32.03 -9.73 6.13
N ALA A 388 -33.30 -10.01 6.48
CA ALA A 388 -33.64 -11.10 7.36
C ALA A 388 -33.09 -12.44 6.81
N ALA A 389 -32.61 -13.28 7.74
CA ALA A 389 -32.14 -14.63 7.46
C ALA A 389 -33.20 -15.42 6.68
N ARG A 390 -32.78 -16.10 5.62
CA ARG A 390 -33.57 -17.17 5.01
C ARG A 390 -33.13 -18.50 5.61
N PRO A 391 -34.04 -19.34 6.12
CA PRO A 391 -33.70 -20.66 6.63
C PRO A 391 -33.25 -21.57 5.47
N PRO A 392 -32.36 -22.55 5.74
CA PRO A 392 -31.99 -23.54 4.74
C PRO A 392 -33.20 -24.43 4.44
N THR A 393 -33.81 -24.27 3.27
CA THR A 393 -34.68 -25.31 2.73
C THR A 393 -33.80 -26.47 2.30
N ASN A 394 -33.72 -27.50 3.13
CA ASN A 394 -33.26 -28.84 2.73
C ASN A 394 -34.14 -29.33 1.59
N ARG A 395 -33.70 -29.11 0.36
CA ARG A 395 -34.18 -29.83 -0.82
C ARG A 395 -32.94 -30.48 -1.44
N PRO A 396 -32.93 -31.81 -1.65
CA PRO A 396 -31.82 -32.45 -2.33
C PRO A 396 -31.75 -31.89 -3.75
N ALA A 397 -30.78 -31.03 -4.00
CA ALA A 397 -30.40 -30.65 -5.35
C ALA A 397 -29.70 -31.87 -5.95
N THR A 398 -30.37 -32.56 -6.87
CA THR A 398 -29.72 -33.45 -7.82
C THR A 398 -28.76 -32.61 -8.65
N ALA A 399 -27.52 -32.48 -8.17
CA ALA A 399 -26.45 -31.81 -8.87
C ALA A 399 -26.10 -32.66 -10.10
N ARG A 400 -26.59 -32.22 -11.26
CA ARG A 400 -26.02 -32.63 -12.54
C ARG A 400 -24.53 -32.23 -12.52
N PRO A 401 -23.59 -33.11 -12.88
CA PRO A 401 -22.18 -32.74 -12.90
C PRO A 401 -21.98 -31.53 -13.82
N PRO A 402 -21.16 -30.53 -13.45
CA PRO A 402 -20.80 -29.49 -14.41
C PRO A 402 -20.14 -30.19 -15.59
N ALA A 403 -20.75 -30.02 -16.77
CA ALA A 403 -20.18 -30.50 -18.01
C ALA A 403 -18.76 -29.93 -18.11
N ASN A 404 -17.78 -30.84 -18.24
CA ASN A 404 -16.42 -30.53 -18.64
C ASN A 404 -16.51 -29.91 -20.04
N ARG A 405 -16.74 -28.59 -20.11
CA ARG A 405 -16.64 -27.84 -21.35
C ARG A 405 -15.18 -27.42 -21.49
N PRO A 406 -14.47 -27.83 -22.55
CA PRO A 406 -13.13 -27.32 -22.83
C PRO A 406 -13.20 -25.79 -22.84
N ALA A 407 -12.24 -25.14 -22.16
CA ALA A 407 -12.10 -23.70 -22.14
C ALA A 407 -11.97 -23.19 -23.60
N SER A 408 -13.06 -22.70 -24.18
CA SER A 408 -12.98 -21.95 -25.44
C SER A 408 -12.12 -20.72 -25.17
N ALA A 409 -11.18 -20.42 -26.07
CA ALA A 409 -10.26 -19.28 -25.95
C ALA A 409 -10.97 -18.07 -25.34
N ALA A 410 -10.63 -17.76 -24.07
CA ALA A 410 -11.29 -16.70 -23.34
C ALA A 410 -11.11 -15.39 -24.11
N ASN A 411 -12.21 -14.67 -24.36
CA ASN A 411 -12.15 -13.35 -24.99
C ASN A 411 -11.16 -12.48 -24.18
N PRO A 412 -10.06 -12.01 -24.79
CA PRO A 412 -9.01 -11.31 -24.08
C PRO A 412 -9.48 -9.97 -23.49
N GLY A 413 -10.67 -9.48 -23.88
CA GLY A 413 -11.21 -8.18 -23.47
C GLY A 413 -10.62 -7.01 -24.26
N PHE A 414 -9.95 -7.30 -25.37
CA PHE A 414 -9.42 -6.34 -26.32
C PHE A 414 -9.32 -6.97 -27.71
N ARG A 415 -9.41 -6.15 -28.77
CA ARG A 415 -9.12 -6.59 -30.15
C ARG A 415 -7.64 -6.33 -30.45
N TYR A 416 -7.03 -7.17 -31.28
CA TYR A 416 -5.64 -7.04 -31.70
C TYR A 416 -5.39 -7.78 -33.03
N THR A 417 -4.31 -7.42 -33.71
CA THR A 417 -3.80 -8.17 -34.87
C THR A 417 -2.77 -9.17 -34.39
N GLN A 418 -3.04 -10.47 -34.51
CA GLN A 418 -2.08 -11.51 -34.09
C GLN A 418 -0.88 -11.53 -35.06
N PRO A 419 0.37 -11.42 -34.56
CA PRO A 419 1.54 -11.56 -35.40
C PRO A 419 1.71 -12.97 -35.97
N ALA A 420 2.23 -13.06 -37.20
CA ALA A 420 2.52 -14.33 -37.85
C ALA A 420 3.60 -15.14 -37.09
N GLY A 421 3.37 -16.44 -36.94
CA GLY A 421 4.29 -17.38 -36.30
C GLY A 421 4.16 -17.46 -34.76
N TRP A 422 3.25 -16.69 -34.15
CA TRP A 422 2.97 -16.74 -32.72
C TRP A 422 1.93 -17.83 -32.42
N GLN A 423 2.29 -18.76 -31.53
CA GLN A 423 1.40 -19.85 -31.11
C GLN A 423 0.68 -19.46 -29.83
N ALA A 424 -0.64 -19.69 -29.73
CA ALA A 424 -1.41 -19.34 -28.55
C ALA A 424 -0.93 -20.13 -27.30
N GLY A 425 -0.78 -19.41 -26.19
CA GLY A 425 -0.42 -19.95 -24.88
C GLY A 425 -1.63 -20.05 -23.93
N ARG A 426 -1.35 -20.42 -22.68
CA ARG A 426 -2.38 -20.51 -21.64
C ARG A 426 -2.76 -19.13 -21.10
N THR A 427 -4.06 -18.87 -20.99
CA THR A 427 -4.63 -17.68 -20.36
C THR A 427 -5.16 -17.96 -18.95
N SER A 428 -5.43 -16.91 -18.19
CA SER A 428 -6.08 -16.95 -16.88
C SER A 428 -6.92 -15.68 -16.66
N SER A 429 -7.50 -15.51 -15.48
CA SER A 429 -8.23 -14.29 -15.10
C SER A 429 -7.43 -13.01 -15.34
N ILE A 430 -6.21 -12.97 -14.81
CA ILE A 430 -5.33 -11.81 -14.93
C ILE A 430 -4.48 -11.86 -16.20
N ARG A 431 -4.19 -13.06 -16.74
CA ARG A 431 -3.41 -13.26 -17.97
C ARG A 431 -4.36 -13.36 -19.16
N ARG A 432 -4.64 -12.21 -19.77
CA ARG A 432 -5.67 -12.02 -20.80
C ARG A 432 -5.28 -12.56 -22.17
N ALA A 433 -3.99 -12.57 -22.50
CA ALA A 433 -3.47 -13.23 -23.69
C ALA A 433 -2.09 -13.82 -23.41
N ALA A 434 -1.74 -14.86 -24.15
CA ALA A 434 -0.42 -15.48 -24.09
C ALA A 434 -0.06 -16.05 -25.46
N PHE A 435 1.20 -15.93 -25.84
CA PHE A 435 1.75 -16.49 -27.06
C PHE A 435 3.16 -17.03 -26.82
N LYS A 436 3.56 -17.97 -27.65
CA LYS A 436 4.88 -18.58 -27.65
C LYS A 436 5.48 -18.51 -29.05
N VAL A 437 6.77 -18.21 -29.11
CA VAL A 437 7.55 -18.25 -30.35
C VAL A 437 8.78 -19.09 -30.09
N SER A 438 9.01 -20.11 -30.92
CA SER A 438 10.17 -20.98 -30.86
C SER A 438 10.88 -20.97 -32.21
N SER A 439 12.20 -20.75 -32.21
CA SER A 439 13.01 -20.72 -33.44
C SER A 439 14.48 -20.98 -33.12
N GLY A 440 15.11 -21.91 -33.85
CA GLY A 440 16.54 -22.21 -33.69
C GLY A 440 16.94 -22.65 -32.27
N GLY A 441 16.09 -23.45 -31.60
CA GLY A 441 16.30 -23.89 -30.21
C GLY A 441 16.09 -22.80 -29.15
N GLN A 442 15.75 -21.57 -29.55
CA GLN A 442 15.39 -20.48 -28.65
C GLN A 442 13.88 -20.38 -28.52
N GLU A 443 13.43 -19.83 -27.39
CA GLU A 443 12.03 -19.63 -27.08
C GLU A 443 11.79 -18.29 -26.40
N VAL A 444 10.69 -17.63 -26.74
CA VAL A 444 10.16 -16.47 -26.03
C VAL A 444 8.66 -16.63 -25.81
N GLU A 445 8.18 -16.11 -24.69
CA GLU A 445 6.76 -16.00 -24.37
C GLU A 445 6.34 -14.53 -24.42
N ILE A 446 5.19 -14.27 -25.03
CA ILE A 446 4.51 -12.98 -25.00
C ILE A 446 3.28 -13.13 -24.12
N THR A 447 3.18 -12.34 -23.05
CA THR A 447 2.03 -12.36 -22.14
C THR A 447 1.40 -10.98 -22.07
N VAL A 448 0.08 -10.98 -21.86
CA VAL A 448 -0.70 -9.77 -21.62
C VAL A 448 -1.44 -9.93 -20.31
N PHE A 449 -1.15 -9.07 -19.34
CA PHE A 449 -1.83 -9.05 -18.05
C PHE A 449 -2.66 -7.78 -17.87
N LYS A 450 -3.84 -7.89 -17.25
CA LYS A 450 -4.60 -6.75 -16.73
C LYS A 450 -4.48 -6.73 -15.22
N LEU A 451 -3.80 -5.73 -14.67
CA LEU A 451 -3.48 -5.64 -13.24
C LEU A 451 -3.76 -4.23 -12.71
N PRO A 452 -3.91 -4.04 -11.39
CA PRO A 452 -3.94 -2.70 -10.80
C PRO A 452 -2.72 -1.88 -11.23
N ALA A 453 -2.97 -0.62 -11.60
CA ALA A 453 -1.95 0.33 -11.98
C ALA A 453 -0.93 0.50 -10.83
N SER A 454 0.34 0.58 -11.19
CA SER A 454 1.44 0.76 -10.24
C SER A 454 2.54 1.60 -10.89
N GLY A 455 3.42 2.17 -10.07
CA GLY A 455 4.48 3.06 -10.55
C GLY A 455 5.40 2.39 -11.59
N LEU A 456 5.79 3.17 -12.60
CA LEU A 456 6.64 2.70 -13.70
C LEU A 456 8.04 2.26 -13.21
N LEU A 457 8.73 3.11 -12.45
CA LEU A 457 10.06 2.82 -11.91
C LEU A 457 10.11 1.48 -11.12
N PRO A 458 9.23 1.23 -10.13
CA PRO A 458 9.20 -0.07 -9.43
C PRO A 458 8.99 -1.28 -10.34
N ASN A 459 8.17 -1.14 -11.40
CA ASN A 459 7.93 -2.22 -12.35
C ASN A 459 9.16 -2.52 -13.20
N VAL A 460 9.74 -1.49 -13.83
CA VAL A 460 10.94 -1.63 -14.67
C VAL A 460 12.13 -2.11 -13.85
N SER A 461 12.32 -1.56 -12.64
CA SER A 461 13.36 -1.97 -11.70
C SER A 461 13.25 -3.44 -11.30
N ARG A 462 12.02 -3.93 -11.03
CA ARG A 462 11.76 -5.35 -10.77
C ARG A 462 12.12 -6.22 -11.97
N TRP A 463 11.64 -5.86 -13.17
CA TRP A 463 11.90 -6.64 -14.37
C TRP A 463 13.39 -6.70 -14.72
N ALA A 464 14.14 -5.61 -14.49
CA ALA A 464 15.59 -5.61 -14.64
C ALA A 464 16.25 -6.64 -13.71
N GLY A 465 15.82 -6.70 -12.45
CA GLY A 465 16.28 -7.71 -11.49
C GLY A 465 15.94 -9.15 -11.88
N GLN A 466 14.76 -9.40 -12.47
CA GLN A 466 14.33 -10.74 -12.91
C GLN A 466 15.23 -11.34 -14.01
N ILE A 467 15.85 -10.48 -14.82
CA ILE A 467 16.79 -10.88 -15.87
C ILE A 467 18.26 -10.76 -15.44
N GLY A 468 18.51 -10.66 -14.13
CA GLY A 468 19.87 -10.57 -13.56
C GLY A 468 20.55 -9.21 -13.74
N GLY A 469 19.82 -8.21 -14.23
CA GLY A 469 20.28 -6.82 -14.30
C GLY A 469 20.27 -6.13 -12.93
N LYS A 470 20.89 -4.95 -12.85
CA LYS A 470 20.83 -4.10 -11.66
C LYS A 470 19.45 -3.42 -11.60
N PRO A 471 18.75 -3.46 -10.45
CA PRO A 471 17.52 -2.69 -10.27
C PRO A 471 17.77 -1.19 -10.48
N LEU A 472 16.84 -0.53 -11.17
CA LEU A 472 16.87 0.92 -11.35
C LEU A 472 16.51 1.62 -10.03
N THR A 473 17.21 2.71 -9.71
CA THR A 473 17.08 3.47 -8.46
C THR A 473 16.73 4.94 -8.67
N SER A 474 16.64 5.41 -9.91
CA SER A 474 16.33 6.81 -10.22
C SER A 474 15.49 6.97 -11.50
N GLU A 475 14.81 8.12 -11.63
CA GLU A 475 14.07 8.49 -12.84
C GLU A 475 14.98 8.70 -14.05
N ALA A 476 16.24 9.10 -13.84
CA ALA A 476 17.22 9.25 -14.93
C ALA A 476 17.52 7.90 -15.58
N GLN A 477 17.78 6.86 -14.77
CA GLN A 477 17.98 5.49 -15.28
C GLN A 477 16.72 4.94 -15.95
N LEU A 478 15.53 5.35 -15.48
CA LEU A 478 14.28 4.95 -16.11
C LEU A 478 14.12 5.56 -17.50
N ALA A 479 14.44 6.85 -17.65
CA ALA A 479 14.35 7.55 -18.92
C ALA A 479 15.27 6.96 -20.00
N GLU A 480 16.38 6.32 -19.62
CA GLU A 480 17.30 5.64 -20.55
C GLU A 480 16.71 4.38 -21.19
N VAL A 481 15.74 3.73 -20.54
CA VAL A 481 15.18 2.44 -20.97
C VAL A 481 13.70 2.49 -21.35
N VAL A 482 13.07 3.66 -21.18
CA VAL A 482 11.65 3.91 -21.49
C VAL A 482 11.52 4.78 -22.73
N SER A 483 10.58 4.42 -23.60
CA SER A 483 10.14 5.23 -24.74
C SER A 483 8.62 5.23 -24.83
N ASP A 484 8.07 6.21 -25.56
CA ASP A 484 6.64 6.27 -25.83
C ASP A 484 6.28 5.41 -27.06
N LEU A 485 5.19 4.66 -26.94
CA LEU A 485 4.62 3.85 -28.02
C LEU A 485 3.16 4.23 -28.22
N PRO A 486 2.80 4.89 -29.34
CA PRO A 486 1.41 5.24 -29.64
C PRO A 486 0.54 3.98 -29.83
N VAL A 487 -0.62 3.93 -29.17
CA VAL A 487 -1.61 2.85 -29.27
C VAL A 487 -2.99 3.49 -29.46
N GLY A 488 -3.45 3.59 -30.70
CA GLY A 488 -4.64 4.36 -31.04
C GLY A 488 -4.51 5.82 -30.57
N ASN A 489 -5.43 6.26 -29.71
CA ASN A 489 -5.42 7.60 -29.08
C ASN A 489 -4.75 7.62 -27.71
N GLN A 490 -4.02 6.56 -27.35
CA GLN A 490 -3.28 6.41 -26.09
C GLN A 490 -1.78 6.29 -26.36
N VAL A 491 -1.00 6.40 -25.28
CA VAL A 491 0.45 6.18 -25.31
C VAL A 491 0.79 5.15 -24.27
N ALA A 492 1.38 4.03 -24.71
CA ALA A 492 1.99 3.05 -23.83
C ALA A 492 3.44 3.46 -23.51
N LYS A 493 3.88 3.17 -22.29
CA LYS A 493 5.30 3.27 -21.91
C LYS A 493 5.98 1.96 -22.30
N PHE A 494 6.81 2.01 -23.34
CA PHE A 494 7.55 0.88 -23.86
C PHE A 494 8.94 0.80 -23.24
N VAL A 495 9.34 -0.40 -22.85
CA VAL A 495 10.53 -0.68 -22.06
C VAL A 495 11.34 -1.75 -22.76
N GLU A 496 12.65 -1.57 -22.82
CA GLU A 496 13.59 -2.57 -23.30
C GLU A 496 14.71 -2.76 -22.29
N LEU A 497 14.84 -3.99 -21.79
CA LEU A 497 15.83 -4.35 -20.77
C LEU A 497 16.65 -5.52 -21.27
N VAL A 498 17.96 -5.36 -21.28
CA VAL A 498 18.92 -6.43 -21.55
C VAL A 498 19.57 -6.84 -20.22
N GLY A 499 19.46 -8.12 -19.89
CA GLY A 499 19.95 -8.70 -18.65
C GLY A 499 21.24 -9.48 -18.83
N THR A 500 21.62 -10.21 -17.78
CA THR A 500 22.72 -11.18 -17.85
C THR A 500 22.29 -12.43 -18.62
N GLU A 501 23.24 -13.31 -18.94
CA GLU A 501 22.98 -14.60 -19.64
C GLU A 501 22.22 -14.45 -20.97
N LYS A 502 22.36 -13.31 -21.65
CA LYS A 502 21.61 -13.00 -22.88
C LYS A 502 20.09 -13.12 -22.69
N ARG A 503 19.57 -12.72 -21.53
CA ARG A 503 18.13 -12.53 -21.29
C ARG A 503 17.72 -11.14 -21.72
N VAL A 504 16.48 -11.00 -22.17
CA VAL A 504 15.88 -9.71 -22.49
C VAL A 504 14.44 -9.68 -22.03
N THR A 505 13.96 -8.50 -21.66
CA THR A 505 12.54 -8.22 -21.45
C THR A 505 12.18 -7.02 -22.31
N LEU A 506 11.22 -7.21 -23.22
CA LEU A 506 10.51 -6.11 -23.85
C LEU A 506 9.16 -5.99 -23.16
N ALA A 507 8.75 -4.79 -22.79
CA ALA A 507 7.46 -4.60 -22.14
C ALA A 507 6.77 -3.32 -22.61
N ALA A 508 5.45 -3.29 -22.51
CA ALA A 508 4.67 -2.07 -22.66
C ALA A 508 3.63 -1.99 -21.53
N ILE A 509 3.50 -0.80 -20.94
CA ILE A 509 2.44 -0.51 -19.96
C ILE A 509 1.49 0.50 -20.58
N LEU A 510 0.23 0.10 -20.72
CA LEU A 510 -0.85 0.93 -21.25
C LEU A 510 -1.93 1.12 -20.17
N PRO A 511 -2.20 2.35 -19.70
CA PRO A 511 -3.31 2.61 -18.78
C PRO A 511 -4.65 2.13 -19.35
N ASP A 512 -5.54 1.60 -18.51
CA ASP A 512 -6.91 1.28 -18.93
C ASP A 512 -7.79 2.52 -18.74
N ARG A 513 -8.48 2.95 -19.81
CA ARG A 513 -9.36 4.13 -19.76
C ARG A 513 -10.74 3.84 -19.15
N GLN A 514 -11.22 2.61 -19.27
CA GLN A 514 -12.50 2.21 -18.69
C GLN A 514 -12.35 1.96 -17.19
N GLU A 515 -11.17 1.52 -16.79
CA GLU A 515 -10.80 1.25 -15.40
C GLU A 515 -9.50 1.98 -15.05
N PRO A 516 -9.53 3.28 -14.70
CA PRO A 516 -8.31 4.09 -14.46
C PRO A 516 -7.38 3.53 -13.37
N GLN A 517 -7.92 2.70 -12.47
CA GLN A 517 -7.17 1.96 -11.46
C GLN A 517 -6.40 0.74 -12.00
N MET A 518 -6.60 0.36 -13.26
CA MET A 518 -6.01 -0.80 -13.93
C MET A 518 -5.06 -0.36 -15.05
N ALA A 519 -4.13 -1.24 -15.39
CA ALA A 519 -3.25 -1.10 -16.54
C ALA A 519 -3.05 -2.46 -17.22
N TRP A 520 -2.77 -2.39 -18.52
CA TRP A 520 -2.41 -3.51 -19.37
C TRP A 520 -0.89 -3.61 -19.46
N PHE A 521 -0.36 -4.78 -19.14
CA PHE A 521 1.06 -5.10 -19.15
C PHE A 521 1.31 -6.11 -20.26
N PHE A 522 1.95 -5.66 -21.33
CA PHE A 522 2.41 -6.51 -22.42
C PHE A 522 3.87 -6.83 -22.14
N LYS A 523 4.25 -8.10 -22.19
CA LYS A 523 5.63 -8.51 -21.89
C LYS A 523 6.05 -9.59 -22.86
N LEU A 524 7.24 -9.43 -23.44
CA LEU A 524 7.97 -10.47 -24.14
C LEU A 524 9.20 -10.81 -23.30
N SER A 525 9.33 -12.07 -22.91
CA SER A 525 10.45 -12.58 -22.13
C SER A 525 10.80 -14.01 -22.53
N GLY A 526 12.04 -14.43 -22.26
CA GLY A 526 12.46 -15.82 -22.47
C GLY A 526 13.58 -16.22 -21.51
N PRO A 527 13.97 -17.50 -21.52
CA PRO A 527 15.05 -18.03 -20.68
C PRO A 527 16.43 -17.46 -21.08
N ALA A 528 17.49 -17.88 -20.38
CA ALA A 528 18.86 -17.59 -20.77
C ALA A 528 19.11 -17.92 -22.25
N GLY A 529 19.83 -17.06 -22.97
CA GLY A 529 20.08 -17.22 -24.41
C GLY A 529 18.96 -16.76 -25.34
N SER A 530 17.81 -16.30 -24.85
CA SER A 530 16.65 -15.89 -25.68
C SER A 530 16.78 -14.52 -26.36
N ALA A 531 17.74 -13.67 -25.98
CA ALA A 531 17.86 -12.30 -26.50
C ALA A 531 17.87 -12.19 -28.04
N PRO A 532 18.61 -13.01 -28.81
CA PRO A 532 18.56 -12.92 -30.27
C PRO A 532 17.16 -13.14 -30.85
N LEU A 533 16.39 -14.08 -30.33
CA LEU A 533 15.02 -14.33 -30.79
C LEU A 533 14.09 -13.18 -30.43
N ALA A 534 14.14 -12.72 -29.18
CA ALA A 534 13.36 -11.59 -28.73
C ALA A 534 13.64 -10.30 -29.51
N GLN A 535 14.91 -10.04 -29.88
CA GLN A 535 15.25 -8.89 -30.72
C GLN A 535 14.71 -9.02 -32.15
N ARG A 536 14.73 -10.23 -32.74
CA ARG A 536 14.06 -10.49 -34.04
C ARG A 536 12.54 -10.24 -33.97
N GLU A 537 11.92 -10.61 -32.85
CA GLU A 537 10.47 -10.48 -32.65
C GLU A 537 10.04 -9.08 -32.15
N LYS A 538 10.98 -8.19 -31.83
CA LYS A 538 10.71 -6.84 -31.29
C LYS A 538 9.77 -6.01 -32.14
N ALA A 539 9.97 -5.99 -33.46
CA ALA A 539 9.13 -5.22 -34.38
C ALA A 539 7.68 -5.73 -34.37
N LYS A 540 7.49 -7.06 -34.41
CA LYS A 540 6.17 -7.70 -34.30
C LYS A 540 5.53 -7.46 -32.95
N PHE A 541 6.30 -7.51 -31.86
CA PHE A 541 5.80 -7.19 -30.51
C PHE A 541 5.31 -5.75 -30.40
N ARG A 542 6.05 -4.77 -30.95
CA ARG A 542 5.58 -3.37 -31.00
C ARG A 542 4.30 -3.26 -31.81
N GLN A 543 4.25 -3.82 -33.02
CA GLN A 543 3.05 -3.79 -33.87
C GLN A 543 1.84 -4.44 -33.19
N PHE A 544 2.04 -5.56 -32.49
CA PHE A 544 1.01 -6.20 -31.68
C PHE A 544 0.45 -5.23 -30.63
N VAL A 545 1.29 -4.59 -29.82
CA VAL A 545 0.85 -3.60 -28.82
C VAL A 545 0.13 -2.42 -29.47
N GLN A 546 0.62 -1.92 -30.61
CA GLN A 546 -0.01 -0.81 -31.34
C GLN A 546 -1.38 -1.16 -31.94
N SER A 547 -1.61 -2.44 -32.25
CA SER A 547 -2.88 -2.93 -32.78
C SER A 547 -3.98 -3.08 -31.72
N VAL A 548 -3.63 -2.96 -30.43
CA VAL A 548 -4.57 -3.19 -29.33
C VAL A 548 -5.66 -2.12 -29.31
N GLN A 549 -6.90 -2.58 -29.26
CA GLN A 549 -8.09 -1.75 -29.06
C GLN A 549 -8.82 -2.22 -27.80
N LEU A 550 -8.88 -1.34 -26.80
CA LEU A 550 -9.51 -1.58 -25.49
C LEU A 550 -10.96 -1.05 -25.50
N GLY A 551 -11.95 -1.92 -25.28
CA GLY A 551 -13.37 -1.56 -25.14
C GLY A 551 -14.31 -2.20 -26.19
N PRO A 552 -15.63 -2.27 -25.93
CA PRO A 552 -16.61 -2.66 -26.94
C PRO A 552 -16.87 -1.47 -27.87
N GLU A 553 -17.46 -1.74 -29.04
CA GLU A 553 -17.88 -0.70 -30.01
C GLU A 553 -18.67 0.45 -29.39
#